data_AF-A0A849QXV3-F1
#
_entry.id   AF-A0A849QXV3-F1
#
_cell.length_a   1.000
_cell.length_b   1.000
_cell.length_c   1.000
_cell.angle_alpha   90.00
_cell.angle_beta   90.00
_cell.angle_gamma   90.00
#
_symmetry.space_group_name_H-M   'P 1'
#
loop_
_entity.id
_entity.type
_entity.pdbx_description
1 polymer ?
#
loop_
_entity_poly.entity_id
_entity_poly.type
_entity_poly.pdbx_seq_one_letter_code
_entity_poly.pdbx_strand_id
1 'polypeptide(L)'
;ISMTDSLKKIDDYIEFKNLQINHTPFEKIEIGFGKHVELNENKIGGNEVNENFTMFKFTIDKQIFERLNRSIRPNLIEIAEKKYECYILDLDRNYLVAMVKNYDDNTNINHKARFLLDMSFIFKKQKDALEYLKINQKQYLRDLVFGDAKIKGGEQIECIYENKRLNESQKKAISYATGVKDIYLIWGPPGTGKTTIVPEIIRNYFKCCISGGKKQIIIVCGWTNTAIDNIVQKLCDENNNGDKNAKNVIRYGSGTTLDNEKYEDILYVSHEKRCIDEIEGKYGTELTELNSKNDKIYQKIKDSDNQIVNLEKQISELKEQSDVAIEDIEHQINLDIKKLNASLKSFFEKEISEGQKQIELYTNELANLLNSQMTDRSLHFPHYIFRYTTGGAWSIVSSTAGRG
;
A
#
# COMPACT_ATOMS: atom_id res chain seq x y z
N ILE A 1 32.75 17.59 27.61
CA ILE A 1 32.44 16.42 28.46
C ILE A 1 33.33 15.30 27.94
N SER A 2 34.34 14.88 28.71
CA SER A 2 35.19 13.75 28.34
C SER A 2 34.29 12.53 28.17
N MET A 3 34.25 11.91 26.99
CA MET A 3 33.66 10.58 26.83
C MET A 3 34.33 9.65 27.85
N THR A 4 33.53 8.92 28.63
CA THR A 4 34.06 7.86 29.50
C THR A 4 34.68 6.77 28.63
N ASP A 5 35.71 6.08 29.11
CA ASP A 5 36.41 5.01 28.39
C ASP A 5 35.44 3.93 27.87
N SER A 6 34.38 3.61 28.63
CA SER A 6 33.26 2.76 28.20
C SER A 6 32.51 3.22 26.96
N LEU A 7 32.24 4.52 26.78
CA LEU A 7 31.49 5.01 25.62
C LEU A 7 32.31 4.84 24.34
N LYS A 8 33.62 5.09 24.42
CA LYS A 8 34.53 4.85 23.29
C LYS A 8 34.60 3.37 22.93
N LYS A 9 34.70 2.47 23.92
CA LYS A 9 34.66 1.01 23.68
C LYS A 9 33.36 0.60 22.97
N ILE A 10 32.21 1.18 23.37
CA ILE A 10 30.92 0.89 22.71
C ILE A 10 30.94 1.31 21.24
N ASP A 11 31.51 2.46 20.92
CA ASP A 11 31.67 2.92 19.53
C ASP A 11 32.51 1.93 18.70
N ASP A 12 33.65 1.48 19.24
CA ASP A 12 34.50 0.48 18.59
C ASP A 12 33.74 -0.85 18.35
N TYR A 13 32.94 -1.31 19.32
CA TYR A 13 32.13 -2.50 19.16
C TYR A 13 31.00 -2.32 18.13
N ILE A 14 30.38 -1.14 18.06
CA ILE A 14 29.36 -0.84 17.04
C ILE A 14 29.97 -0.84 15.65
N GLU A 15 31.16 -0.27 15.48
CA GLU A 15 31.89 -0.31 14.21
C GLU A 15 32.18 -1.75 13.80
N PHE A 16 32.67 -2.58 14.73
CA PHE A 16 32.85 -4.00 14.49
C PHE A 16 31.55 -4.71 14.09
N LYS A 17 30.40 -4.38 14.73
CA LYS A 17 29.10 -4.95 14.33
C LYS A 17 28.67 -4.49 12.94
N ASN A 18 28.93 -3.25 12.55
CA ASN A 18 28.64 -2.76 11.20
C ASN A 18 29.45 -3.55 10.15
N LEU A 19 30.73 -3.81 10.41
CA LEU A 19 31.54 -4.67 9.54
C LEU A 19 30.93 -6.08 9.44
N GLN A 20 30.55 -6.69 10.57
CA GLN A 20 29.89 -8.00 10.54
C GLN A 20 28.59 -7.96 9.72
N ILE A 21 27.72 -6.96 9.92
CA ILE A 21 26.46 -6.81 9.18
C ILE A 21 26.73 -6.71 7.67
N ASN A 22 27.70 -5.89 7.27
CA ASN A 22 28.01 -5.64 5.85
C ASN A 22 28.65 -6.86 5.16
N HIS A 23 29.28 -7.76 5.92
CA HIS A 23 29.99 -8.93 5.40
C HIS A 23 29.34 -10.27 5.78
N THR A 24 28.17 -10.26 6.42
CA THR A 24 27.47 -11.51 6.80
C THR A 24 26.92 -12.18 5.55
N PRO A 25 27.31 -13.43 5.24
CA PRO A 25 26.73 -14.15 4.13
C PRO A 25 25.28 -14.53 4.44
N PHE A 26 24.45 -14.57 3.41
CA PHE A 26 23.12 -15.15 3.51
C PHE A 26 23.24 -16.66 3.67
N GLU A 27 22.51 -17.24 4.62
CA GLU A 27 22.28 -18.68 4.62
C GLU A 27 21.30 -19.02 3.49
N LYS A 28 21.63 -20.03 2.68
CA LYS A 28 20.83 -20.44 1.52
C LYS A 28 20.00 -21.67 1.84
N ILE A 29 18.69 -21.60 1.62
CA ILE A 29 17.77 -22.75 1.63
C ILE A 29 17.36 -23.05 0.20
N GLU A 30 17.78 -24.19 -0.33
CA GLU A 30 17.39 -24.63 -1.67
C GLU A 30 15.95 -25.17 -1.67
N ILE A 31 15.12 -24.67 -2.59
CA ILE A 31 13.67 -24.91 -2.63
C ILE A 31 13.20 -25.51 -3.97
N GLY A 32 14.09 -25.57 -4.97
CA GLY A 32 13.79 -26.18 -6.27
C GLY A 32 13.03 -25.26 -7.21
N PHE A 33 12.05 -25.80 -7.93
CA PHE A 33 11.30 -25.09 -8.98
C PHE A 33 9.96 -24.58 -8.46
N GLY A 34 9.54 -23.40 -8.92
CA GLY A 34 8.28 -22.77 -8.54
C GLY A 34 7.27 -22.82 -9.68
N LYS A 35 6.04 -23.27 -9.39
CA LYS A 35 4.92 -23.21 -10.33
C LYS A 35 4.20 -21.88 -10.17
N HIS A 36 4.02 -21.16 -11.27
CA HIS A 36 3.23 -19.93 -11.31
C HIS A 36 1.80 -20.21 -10.82
N VAL A 37 1.27 -19.29 -10.01
CA VAL A 37 -0.11 -19.32 -9.54
C VAL A 37 -0.80 -18.08 -10.07
N GLU A 38 -1.77 -18.25 -10.98
CA GLU A 38 -2.56 -17.14 -11.50
C GLU A 38 -3.36 -16.48 -10.37
N LEU A 39 -3.16 -15.17 -10.22
CA LEU A 39 -4.02 -14.32 -9.40
C LEU A 39 -5.32 -14.08 -10.17
N ASN A 40 -6.41 -14.70 -9.73
CA ASN A 40 -7.73 -14.20 -10.06
C ASN A 40 -7.90 -12.90 -9.26
N GLU A 41 -7.82 -11.76 -9.96
CA GLU A 41 -8.06 -10.39 -9.49
C GLU A 41 -6.85 -9.65 -8.88
N ASN A 42 -6.27 -8.73 -9.66
CA ASN A 42 -5.40 -7.64 -9.22
C ASN A 42 -6.19 -6.57 -8.44
N LYS A 43 -7.01 -6.95 -7.45
CA LYS A 43 -7.73 -5.98 -6.60
C LYS A 43 -7.77 -6.43 -5.15
N ILE A 44 -6.80 -5.94 -4.38
CA ILE A 44 -6.92 -5.85 -2.92
C ILE A 44 -7.29 -4.39 -2.60
N GLY A 45 -8.55 -4.16 -2.20
CA GLY A 45 -8.95 -2.89 -1.59
C GLY A 45 -9.02 -1.65 -2.50
N GLY A 46 -9.27 -1.79 -3.81
CA GLY A 46 -9.62 -0.66 -4.68
C GLY A 46 -8.50 0.35 -5.01
N ASN A 47 -7.26 0.08 -4.59
CA ASN A 47 -6.08 0.85 -4.99
C ASN A 47 -5.22 0.04 -5.97
N GLU A 48 -4.79 0.66 -7.07
CA GLU A 48 -3.72 0.14 -7.91
C GLU A 48 -2.44 0.08 -7.06
N VAL A 49 -2.04 -1.13 -6.69
CA VAL A 49 -0.75 -1.36 -6.04
C VAL A 49 0.31 -1.35 -7.14
N ASN A 50 1.11 -0.28 -7.18
CA ASN A 50 2.24 -0.04 -8.10
C ASN A 50 3.41 -1.04 -7.97
N GLU A 51 3.19 -2.20 -7.35
CA GLU A 51 4.22 -3.22 -7.14
C GLU A 51 3.79 -4.51 -7.84
N ASN A 52 4.49 -4.86 -8.93
CA ASN A 52 4.28 -6.12 -9.62
C ASN A 52 4.78 -7.26 -8.74
N PHE A 53 3.86 -8.16 -8.40
CA PHE A 53 4.14 -9.32 -7.60
C PHE A 53 3.60 -10.57 -8.29
N THR A 54 4.47 -11.57 -8.39
CA THR A 54 4.12 -12.85 -8.99
C THR A 54 4.07 -13.93 -7.90
N MET A 55 3.03 -14.76 -7.89
CA MET A 55 2.91 -15.84 -6.92
C MET A 55 3.43 -17.17 -7.45
N PHE A 56 4.14 -17.89 -6.57
CA PHE A 56 4.71 -19.19 -6.87
C PHE A 56 4.39 -20.21 -5.79
N LYS A 57 4.01 -21.40 -6.22
CA LYS A 57 3.89 -22.59 -5.38
C LYS A 57 5.11 -23.48 -5.57
N PHE A 58 5.81 -23.79 -4.48
CA PHE A 58 6.94 -24.70 -4.46
C PHE A 58 6.55 -25.98 -3.75
N THR A 59 7.03 -27.12 -4.24
CA THR A 59 6.97 -28.39 -3.51
C THR A 59 8.18 -28.47 -2.60
N ILE A 60 7.96 -28.74 -1.31
CA ILE A 60 9.03 -28.85 -0.31
C ILE A 60 8.95 -30.16 0.44
N ASP A 61 10.08 -30.55 1.02
CA ASP A 61 10.15 -31.69 1.92
C ASP A 61 10.04 -31.26 3.39
N LYS A 62 9.96 -32.27 4.26
CA LYS A 62 9.88 -32.09 5.72
C LYS A 62 11.09 -31.31 6.29
N GLN A 63 12.28 -31.47 5.73
CA GLN A 63 13.48 -30.79 6.25
C GLN A 63 13.42 -29.28 5.95
N ILE A 64 13.03 -28.91 4.73
CA ILE A 64 12.81 -27.52 4.33
C ILE A 64 11.68 -26.90 5.14
N PHE A 65 10.55 -27.61 5.30
CA PHE A 65 9.44 -27.16 6.13
C PHE A 65 9.90 -26.87 7.57
N GLU A 66 10.57 -27.82 8.23
CA GLU A 66 11.06 -27.61 9.60
C GLU A 66 12.07 -26.47 9.70
N ARG A 67 12.94 -26.29 8.70
CA ARG A 67 13.88 -25.16 8.66
C ARG A 67 13.15 -23.83 8.51
N LEU A 68 12.26 -23.68 7.54
CA LEU A 68 11.52 -22.44 7.33
C LEU A 68 10.57 -22.12 8.48
N ASN A 69 9.97 -23.13 9.11
CA ASN A 69 9.06 -22.96 10.24
C ASN A 69 9.79 -22.58 11.55
N ARG A 70 11.08 -22.93 11.68
CA ARG A 70 11.91 -22.57 12.84
C ARG A 70 12.81 -21.35 12.62
N SER A 71 12.97 -20.91 11.37
CA SER A 71 13.81 -19.78 10.99
C SER A 71 13.00 -18.50 10.87
N ILE A 72 13.71 -17.38 10.82
CA ILE A 72 13.10 -16.12 10.37
C ILE A 72 12.60 -16.33 8.94
N ARG A 73 11.39 -15.86 8.63
CA ARG A 73 10.85 -15.97 7.27
C ARG A 73 11.78 -15.23 6.30
N PRO A 74 12.33 -15.92 5.28
CA PRO A 74 13.14 -15.27 4.25
C PRO A 74 12.37 -14.14 3.59
N ASN A 75 13.06 -13.01 3.38
CA ASN A 75 12.54 -11.85 2.64
C ASN A 75 13.19 -11.69 1.26
N LEU A 76 14.13 -12.58 0.92
CA LEU A 76 14.85 -12.58 -0.34
C LEU A 76 14.88 -13.99 -0.93
N ILE A 77 14.68 -14.07 -2.24
CA ILE A 77 14.81 -15.30 -3.03
C ILE A 77 15.82 -15.08 -4.16
N GLU A 78 16.71 -16.04 -4.35
CA GLU A 78 17.69 -16.08 -5.44
C GLU A 78 17.16 -17.03 -6.52
N ILE A 79 16.96 -16.51 -7.73
CA ILE A 79 16.51 -17.25 -8.91
C ILE A 79 17.44 -16.88 -10.04
N ALA A 80 18.07 -17.88 -10.69
CA ALA A 80 19.03 -17.63 -11.79
C ALA A 80 20.16 -16.64 -11.41
N GLU A 81 20.66 -16.75 -10.17
CA GLU A 81 21.70 -15.85 -9.60
C GLU A 81 21.26 -14.38 -9.42
N LYS A 82 20.00 -14.06 -9.71
CA LYS A 82 19.38 -12.76 -9.42
C LYS A 82 18.60 -12.83 -8.12
N LYS A 83 18.65 -11.76 -7.34
CA LYS A 83 17.94 -11.64 -6.06
C LYS A 83 16.65 -10.85 -6.23
N TYR A 84 15.59 -11.35 -5.64
CA TYR A 84 14.26 -10.73 -5.65
C TYR A 84 13.75 -10.63 -4.21
N GLU A 85 12.99 -9.58 -3.90
CA GLU A 85 12.20 -9.54 -2.67
C GLU A 85 11.09 -10.59 -2.72
N CYS A 86 10.83 -11.25 -1.60
CA CYS A 86 9.78 -12.25 -1.53
C CYS A 86 9.07 -12.29 -0.17
N TYR A 87 7.85 -12.79 -0.18
CA TYR A 87 7.01 -12.96 1.00
C TYR A 87 6.40 -14.35 0.99
N ILE A 88 6.67 -15.16 2.04
CA ILE A 88 6.01 -16.46 2.21
C ILE A 88 4.59 -16.21 2.73
N LEU A 89 3.61 -16.50 1.90
CA LEU A 89 2.18 -16.36 2.19
C LEU A 89 1.66 -17.58 2.96
N ASP A 90 2.03 -18.77 2.50
CA ASP A 90 1.57 -20.03 3.08
C ASP A 90 2.72 -21.05 3.16
N LEU A 91 2.72 -21.87 4.21
CA LEU A 91 3.73 -22.86 4.49
C LEU A 91 3.09 -24.11 5.09
N ASP A 92 3.06 -25.18 4.30
CA ASP A 92 2.57 -26.50 4.68
C ASP A 92 3.73 -27.51 4.67
N ARG A 93 3.51 -28.70 5.23
CA ARG A 93 4.50 -29.78 5.26
C ARG A 93 5.02 -30.19 3.89
N ASN A 94 4.22 -30.03 2.84
CA ASN A 94 4.54 -30.51 1.49
C ASN A 94 4.69 -29.39 0.44
N TYR A 95 4.31 -28.16 0.78
CA TYR A 95 4.39 -27.03 -0.15
C TYR A 95 4.57 -25.71 0.58
N LEU A 96 5.02 -24.70 -0.15
CA LEU A 96 4.91 -23.31 0.28
C LEU A 96 4.42 -22.44 -0.87
N VAL A 97 3.76 -21.34 -0.54
CA VAL A 97 3.35 -20.31 -1.48
C VAL A 97 4.12 -19.03 -1.13
N ALA A 98 4.83 -18.49 -2.10
CA ALA A 98 5.56 -17.24 -1.94
C ALA A 98 5.24 -16.26 -3.06
N MET A 99 5.11 -14.99 -2.68
CA MET A 99 4.99 -13.86 -3.57
C MET A 99 6.39 -13.31 -3.85
N VAL A 100 6.73 -13.06 -5.11
CA VAL A 100 8.04 -12.55 -5.52
C VAL A 100 7.84 -11.24 -6.26
N LYS A 101 8.55 -10.20 -5.81
CA LYS A 101 8.43 -8.85 -6.37
C LYS A 101 9.24 -8.73 -7.66
N ASN A 102 8.65 -8.09 -8.68
CA ASN A 102 9.29 -7.79 -9.97
C ASN A 102 9.92 -9.02 -10.64
N TYR A 103 9.29 -10.19 -10.49
CA TYR A 103 9.62 -11.36 -11.28
C TYR A 103 8.74 -11.39 -12.54
N ASP A 104 9.17 -12.09 -13.59
CA ASP A 104 8.42 -12.16 -14.84
C ASP A 104 7.04 -12.79 -14.61
N ASP A 105 5.99 -12.00 -14.73
CA ASP A 105 4.64 -12.26 -14.21
C ASP A 105 3.91 -13.44 -14.87
N ASN A 106 4.50 -14.08 -15.89
CA ASN A 106 3.81 -15.07 -16.71
C ASN A 106 4.57 -16.39 -16.91
N THR A 107 5.62 -16.68 -16.13
CA THR A 107 6.40 -17.91 -16.31
C THR A 107 6.70 -18.66 -15.02
N ASN A 108 6.73 -19.99 -15.11
CA ASN A 108 7.23 -20.83 -14.03
C ASN A 108 8.70 -20.54 -13.74
N ILE A 109 9.11 -20.66 -12.47
CA ILE A 109 10.52 -20.64 -12.09
C ILE A 109 11.15 -21.97 -12.51
N ASN A 110 11.76 -21.98 -13.69
CA ASN A 110 12.46 -23.13 -14.27
C ASN A 110 13.92 -23.26 -13.81
N HIS A 111 14.32 -22.49 -12.81
CA HIS A 111 15.63 -22.53 -12.20
C HIS A 111 15.51 -22.92 -10.73
N LYS A 112 16.56 -23.50 -10.16
CA LYS A 112 16.59 -23.80 -8.74
C LYS A 112 16.58 -22.49 -7.95
N ALA A 113 15.45 -22.22 -7.31
CA ALA A 113 15.29 -21.10 -6.40
C ALA A 113 15.93 -21.41 -5.05
N ARG A 114 16.47 -20.37 -4.41
CA ARG A 114 17.02 -20.45 -3.06
C ARG A 114 16.51 -19.30 -2.21
N PHE A 115 15.94 -19.58 -1.06
CA PHE A 115 15.68 -18.53 -0.09
C PHE A 115 16.99 -18.09 0.56
N LEU A 116 17.14 -16.78 0.73
CA LEU A 116 18.28 -16.15 1.38
C LEU A 116 17.83 -15.68 2.76
N LEU A 117 18.38 -16.32 3.79
CA LEU A 117 18.19 -15.92 5.18
C LEU A 117 19.24 -14.88 5.56
N ASP A 118 18.79 -13.65 5.83
CA ASP A 118 19.65 -12.58 6.32
C ASP A 118 20.06 -12.83 7.77
N MET A 119 21.21 -13.49 7.98
CA MET A 119 21.76 -13.73 9.32
C MET A 119 22.31 -12.46 9.98
N SER A 120 22.38 -11.34 9.27
CA SER A 120 22.83 -10.06 9.85
C SER A 120 21.90 -9.56 10.95
N PHE A 121 20.67 -10.07 11.02
CA PHE A 121 19.72 -9.73 12.09
C PHE A 121 20.30 -9.93 13.50
N ILE A 122 21.12 -10.96 13.72
CA ILE A 122 21.76 -11.23 15.02
C ILE A 122 22.70 -10.07 15.36
N PHE A 123 23.52 -9.66 14.40
CA PHE A 123 24.46 -8.55 14.58
C PHE A 123 23.74 -7.21 14.69
N LYS A 124 22.64 -7.01 13.95
CA LYS A 124 21.74 -5.85 14.09
C LYS A 124 21.19 -5.77 15.53
N LYS A 125 20.66 -6.87 16.08
CA LYS A 125 20.19 -6.92 17.49
C LYS A 125 21.30 -6.66 18.51
N GLN A 126 22.50 -7.18 18.28
CA GLN A 126 23.65 -6.89 19.13
C GLN A 126 24.06 -5.42 19.06
N LYS A 127 24.02 -4.82 17.87
CA LYS A 127 24.26 -3.38 17.67
C LYS A 127 23.19 -2.55 18.40
N ASP A 128 21.91 -2.88 18.25
CA ASP A 128 20.80 -2.20 18.95
C ASP A 128 21.01 -2.23 20.47
N ALA A 129 21.47 -3.35 21.02
CA ALA A 129 21.78 -3.48 22.45
C ALA A 129 22.97 -2.59 22.88
N LEU A 130 24.01 -2.48 22.05
CA LEU A 130 25.14 -1.57 22.29
C LEU A 130 24.71 -0.09 22.22
N GLU A 131 23.87 0.26 21.24
CA GLU A 131 23.28 1.60 21.14
C GLU A 131 22.40 1.93 22.33
N TYR A 132 21.59 0.97 22.79
CA TYR A 132 20.76 1.11 23.99
C TYR A 132 21.60 1.39 25.24
N LEU A 133 22.80 0.80 25.33
CA LEU A 133 23.71 1.09 26.44
C LEU A 133 24.14 2.57 26.41
N LYS A 134 24.30 3.24 25.26
CA LYS A 134 24.73 4.65 25.22
C LYS A 134 23.81 5.62 25.97
N ILE A 135 22.55 5.25 26.22
CA ILE A 135 21.59 6.08 26.95
C ILE A 135 22.13 6.41 28.36
N ASN A 136 22.04 7.68 28.77
CA ASN A 136 22.60 8.16 30.04
C ASN A 136 22.08 7.38 31.27
N GLN A 137 20.81 6.98 31.30
CA GLN A 137 20.24 6.20 32.41
C GLN A 137 20.84 4.78 32.54
N LYS A 138 21.67 4.34 31.59
CA LYS A 138 22.32 3.02 31.57
C LYS A 138 23.80 3.07 31.96
N GLN A 139 24.28 4.19 32.50
CA GLN A 139 25.66 4.35 32.94
C GLN A 139 26.13 3.23 33.87
N TYR A 140 25.37 2.91 34.92
CA TYR A 140 25.74 1.82 35.83
C TYR A 140 25.93 0.47 35.11
N LEU A 141 25.03 0.12 34.18
CA LEU A 141 25.12 -1.13 33.42
C LEU A 141 26.30 -1.14 32.48
N ARG A 142 26.59 -0.01 31.81
CA ARG A 142 27.79 0.14 30.99
C ARG A 142 29.06 -0.05 31.78
N ASP A 143 29.17 0.67 32.89
CA ASP A 143 30.38 0.66 33.70
C ASP A 143 30.61 -0.76 34.24
N LEU A 144 29.54 -1.48 34.59
CA LEU A 144 29.60 -2.88 35.01
C LEU A 144 30.04 -3.84 33.88
N VAL A 145 29.49 -3.70 32.67
CA VAL A 145 29.79 -4.58 31.52
C VAL A 145 31.21 -4.35 30.98
N PHE A 146 31.68 -3.11 30.94
CA PHE A 146 32.99 -2.75 30.40
C PHE A 146 34.11 -2.74 31.45
N GLY A 147 33.79 -3.07 32.71
CA GLY A 147 34.76 -3.21 33.79
C GLY A 147 35.19 -1.90 34.46
N ASP A 148 34.49 -0.80 34.17
CA ASP A 148 34.71 0.49 34.83
C ASP A 148 34.10 0.53 36.25
N ALA A 149 33.19 -0.40 36.58
CA ALA A 149 32.62 -0.60 37.91
C ALA A 149 33.02 -1.96 38.52
N LYS A 150 33.23 -1.97 39.85
CA LYS A 150 33.55 -3.20 40.60
C LYS A 150 32.31 -4.08 40.75
N ILE A 151 32.44 -5.34 40.32
CA ILE A 151 31.42 -6.39 40.51
C ILE A 151 31.33 -6.73 42.01
N LYS A 152 30.11 -6.66 42.56
CA LYS A 152 29.77 -7.01 43.95
C LYS A 152 29.60 -8.51 44.13
N GLY A 153 29.17 -9.22 43.10
CA GLY A 153 29.08 -10.67 43.12
C GLY A 153 27.85 -11.20 43.87
N GLY A 154 27.99 -12.44 44.33
CA GLY A 154 26.99 -13.14 45.13
C GLY A 154 27.38 -13.20 46.60
N GLU A 155 26.39 -13.10 47.47
CA GLU A 155 26.53 -13.41 48.89
C GLU A 155 25.97 -14.79 49.19
N GLN A 156 26.60 -15.48 50.14
CA GLN A 156 26.12 -16.78 50.58
C GLN A 156 24.79 -16.60 51.32
N ILE A 157 23.72 -17.17 50.76
CA ILE A 157 22.42 -17.22 51.42
C ILE A 157 22.01 -18.66 51.70
N GLU A 158 21.16 -18.85 52.70
CA GLU A 158 20.58 -20.17 52.97
C GLU A 158 19.63 -20.57 51.84
N CYS A 159 19.80 -21.79 51.32
CA CYS A 159 19.05 -22.33 50.18
C CYS A 159 18.51 -23.71 50.53
N ILE A 160 17.33 -24.00 49.99
CA ILE A 160 16.70 -25.33 50.06
C ILE A 160 16.99 -26.04 48.74
N TYR A 161 17.65 -27.19 48.83
CA TYR A 161 18.02 -27.99 47.68
C TYR A 161 17.01 -29.13 47.50
N GLU A 162 16.26 -29.11 46.41
CA GLU A 162 15.30 -30.20 46.11
C GLU A 162 16.02 -31.40 45.51
N ASN A 163 17.02 -31.13 44.67
CA ASN A 163 17.90 -32.16 44.15
C ASN A 163 18.90 -32.68 45.20
N LYS A 164 18.63 -33.88 45.73
CA LYS A 164 19.49 -34.57 46.71
C LYS A 164 20.85 -35.01 46.17
N ARG A 165 21.10 -34.95 44.86
CA ARG A 165 22.34 -35.40 44.21
C ARG A 165 23.36 -34.28 43.98
N LEU A 166 23.08 -33.06 44.45
CA LEU A 166 24.00 -31.93 44.31
C LEU A 166 25.24 -32.11 45.20
N ASN A 167 26.41 -31.90 44.61
CA ASN A 167 27.67 -31.86 45.37
C ASN A 167 27.87 -30.49 46.06
N GLU A 168 28.83 -30.40 46.98
CA GLU A 168 29.09 -29.18 47.75
C GLU A 168 29.47 -27.97 46.89
N SER A 169 30.22 -28.19 45.79
CA SER A 169 30.56 -27.10 44.87
C SER A 169 29.33 -26.52 44.16
N GLN A 170 28.38 -27.38 43.78
CA GLN A 170 27.12 -26.99 43.15
C GLN A 170 26.21 -26.27 44.15
N LYS A 171 26.09 -26.78 45.39
CA LYS A 171 25.34 -26.11 46.47
C LYS A 171 25.90 -24.71 46.75
N LYS A 172 27.22 -24.59 46.86
CA LYS A 172 27.89 -23.28 47.04
C LYS A 172 27.60 -22.36 45.86
N ALA A 173 27.67 -22.85 44.62
CA ALA A 173 27.34 -22.05 43.44
C ALA A 173 25.88 -21.55 43.46
N ILE A 174 24.93 -22.41 43.83
CA ILE A 174 23.49 -22.06 43.94
C ILE A 174 23.28 -21.00 45.02
N SER A 175 23.87 -21.19 46.21
CA SER A 175 23.75 -20.26 47.33
C SER A 175 24.24 -18.86 46.97
N TYR A 176 25.44 -18.74 46.41
CA TYR A 176 25.98 -17.44 46.00
C TYR A 176 25.22 -16.82 44.83
N ALA A 177 24.80 -17.63 43.85
CA ALA A 177 24.03 -17.13 42.72
C ALA A 177 22.65 -16.62 43.12
N THR A 178 22.03 -17.22 44.13
CA THR A 178 20.73 -16.77 44.64
C THR A 178 20.87 -15.43 45.39
N GLY A 179 21.99 -15.22 46.09
CA GLY A 179 22.33 -13.95 46.75
C GLY A 179 23.05 -12.93 45.86
N VAL A 180 22.87 -12.98 44.53
CA VAL A 180 23.55 -12.08 43.59
C VAL A 180 23.09 -10.63 43.74
N LYS A 181 24.04 -9.70 43.78
CA LYS A 181 23.79 -8.25 43.86
C LYS A 181 23.86 -7.53 42.51
N ASP A 182 24.69 -8.03 41.61
CA ASP A 182 24.84 -7.49 40.26
C ASP A 182 25.13 -8.57 39.21
N ILE A 183 26.31 -9.21 39.25
CA ILE A 183 26.74 -10.26 38.33
C ILE A 183 27.45 -11.33 39.13
N TYR A 184 27.07 -12.59 38.91
CA TYR A 184 27.78 -13.75 39.46
C TYR A 184 28.09 -14.73 38.33
N LEU A 185 29.38 -15.06 38.15
CA LEU A 185 29.84 -15.98 37.12
C LEU A 185 29.97 -17.38 37.72
N ILE A 186 29.13 -18.30 37.26
CA ILE A 186 29.30 -19.73 37.54
C ILE A 186 30.08 -20.36 36.41
N TRP A 187 31.29 -20.82 36.71
CA TRP A 187 32.12 -21.54 35.77
C TRP A 187 32.06 -23.05 36.02
N GLY A 188 32.01 -23.84 34.94
CA GLY A 188 32.02 -25.29 35.03
C GLY A 188 32.44 -25.95 33.71
N PRO A 189 33.41 -26.88 33.72
CA PRO A 189 33.74 -27.71 32.56
C PRO A 189 32.54 -28.50 31.97
N PRO A 190 32.68 -29.09 30.77
CA PRO A 190 31.68 -30.02 30.24
C PRO A 190 31.37 -31.15 31.24
N GLY A 191 30.10 -31.56 31.33
CA GLY A 191 29.67 -32.65 32.22
C GLY A 191 29.47 -32.29 33.71
N THR A 192 29.79 -31.06 34.16
CA THR A 192 29.67 -30.68 35.59
C THR A 192 28.25 -30.34 36.07
N GLY A 193 27.23 -30.64 35.26
CA GLY A 193 25.83 -30.45 35.64
C GLY A 193 25.37 -28.99 35.72
N LYS A 194 25.96 -28.07 34.93
CA LYS A 194 25.52 -26.65 34.88
C LYS A 194 24.02 -26.49 34.60
N THR A 195 23.47 -27.28 33.68
CA THR A 195 22.03 -27.26 33.37
C THR A 195 21.18 -27.91 34.47
N THR A 196 21.80 -28.54 35.48
CA THR A 196 21.11 -29.12 36.64
C THR A 196 21.01 -28.11 37.78
N ILE A 197 21.96 -27.18 37.91
CA ILE A 197 21.94 -26.16 38.98
C ILE A 197 21.05 -24.96 38.65
N VAL A 198 20.83 -24.64 37.36
CA VAL A 198 20.00 -23.49 36.96
C VAL A 198 18.56 -23.58 37.49
N PRO A 199 17.85 -24.72 37.37
CA PRO A 199 16.53 -24.87 37.99
C PRO A 199 16.51 -24.60 39.50
N GLU A 200 17.53 -25.07 40.22
CA GLU A 200 17.65 -24.87 41.67
C GLU A 200 17.90 -23.42 42.05
N ILE A 201 18.70 -22.67 41.26
CA ILE A 201 18.88 -21.22 41.44
C ILE A 201 17.54 -20.50 41.27
N ILE A 202 16.80 -20.82 40.20
CA ILE A 202 15.49 -20.19 39.91
C ILE A 202 14.50 -20.44 41.05
N ARG A 203 14.40 -21.69 41.53
CA ARG A 203 13.51 -22.05 42.64
C ARG A 203 13.87 -21.32 43.94
N ASN A 204 15.15 -21.31 44.31
CA ASN A 204 15.61 -20.61 45.52
C ASN A 204 15.40 -19.10 45.39
N TYR A 205 15.66 -18.53 44.21
CA TYR A 205 15.46 -17.10 43.97
C TYR A 205 13.99 -16.71 44.10
N PHE A 206 13.07 -17.50 43.53
CA PHE A 206 11.63 -17.28 43.71
C PHE A 206 11.22 -17.41 45.18
N LYS A 207 11.69 -18.43 45.91
CA LYS A 207 11.37 -18.59 47.34
C LYS A 207 11.84 -17.39 48.17
N CYS A 208 13.08 -16.93 47.98
CA CYS A 208 13.62 -15.79 48.71
C CYS A 208 12.91 -14.46 48.35
N CYS A 209 12.58 -14.25 47.07
CA CYS A 209 12.05 -12.98 46.58
C CYS A 209 10.53 -12.84 46.72
N ILE A 210 9.75 -13.93 46.55
CA ILE A 210 8.29 -13.92 46.63
C ILE A 210 7.83 -13.71 48.09
N SER A 211 8.56 -14.23 49.07
CA SER A 211 8.27 -13.97 50.50
C SER A 211 8.30 -12.48 50.87
N GLY A 212 8.92 -11.63 50.04
CA GLY A 212 8.91 -10.18 50.17
C GLY A 212 7.77 -9.45 49.44
N GLY A 213 6.79 -10.16 48.87
CA GLY A 213 5.61 -9.59 48.21
C GLY A 213 5.85 -8.95 46.83
N LYS A 214 7.05 -9.09 46.26
CA LYS A 214 7.39 -8.53 44.95
C LYS A 214 7.15 -9.57 43.84
N LYS A 215 6.29 -9.25 42.87
CA LYS A 215 6.22 -9.99 41.61
C LYS A 215 7.55 -9.78 40.87
N GLN A 216 8.29 -10.86 40.63
CA GLN A 216 9.54 -10.81 39.85
C GLN A 216 9.42 -11.70 38.62
N ILE A 217 9.98 -11.21 37.51
CA ILE A 217 10.05 -11.95 36.24
C ILE A 217 11.51 -12.36 36.05
N ILE A 218 11.75 -13.66 35.92
CA ILE A 218 13.08 -14.21 35.64
C ILE A 218 13.15 -14.52 34.15
N ILE A 219 14.13 -13.93 33.47
CA ILE A 219 14.42 -14.23 32.06
C ILE A 219 15.61 -15.19 32.01
N VAL A 220 15.40 -16.36 31.43
CA VAL A 220 16.44 -17.38 31.22
C VAL A 220 16.82 -17.38 29.75
N CYS A 221 18.07 -17.04 29.46
CA CYS A 221 18.62 -17.02 28.10
C CYS A 221 19.65 -18.13 27.90
N GLY A 222 19.75 -18.64 26.67
CA GLY A 222 20.68 -19.69 26.31
C GLY A 222 21.07 -19.58 24.83
N TRP A 223 22.26 -20.09 24.49
CA TRP A 223 22.78 -20.02 23.11
C TRP A 223 22.01 -20.93 22.14
N THR A 224 21.51 -22.07 22.62
CA THR A 224 20.76 -23.03 21.80
C THR A 224 19.38 -23.32 22.38
N ASN A 225 18.42 -23.61 21.50
CA ASN A 225 17.07 -24.03 21.90
C ASN A 225 17.11 -25.28 22.79
N THR A 226 17.92 -26.28 22.45
CA THR A 226 18.08 -27.51 23.25
C THR A 226 18.57 -27.23 24.67
N ALA A 227 19.45 -26.24 24.88
CA ALA A 227 19.91 -25.90 26.22
C ALA A 227 18.77 -25.34 27.08
N ILE A 228 17.91 -24.50 26.51
CA ILE A 228 16.72 -23.97 27.19
C ILE A 228 15.68 -25.05 27.40
N ASP A 229 15.41 -25.87 26.40
CA ASP A 229 14.44 -26.98 26.48
C ASP A 229 14.81 -27.92 27.64
N ASN A 230 16.09 -28.27 27.80
CA ASN A 230 16.58 -29.06 28.92
C ASN A 230 16.37 -28.41 30.30
N ILE A 231 16.49 -27.09 30.40
CA ILE A 231 16.24 -26.34 31.65
C ILE A 231 14.73 -26.34 31.94
N VAL A 232 13.91 -26.09 30.92
CA VAL A 232 12.44 -26.08 31.02
C VAL A 232 11.91 -27.45 31.45
N GLN A 233 12.39 -28.54 30.84
CA GLN A 233 12.00 -29.90 31.23
C GLN A 233 12.26 -30.15 32.72
N LYS A 234 13.45 -29.81 33.22
CA LYS A 234 13.78 -29.99 34.65
C LYS A 234 12.93 -29.10 35.56
N LEU A 235 12.68 -27.86 35.15
CA LEU A 235 11.81 -26.95 35.90
C LEU A 235 10.38 -27.48 36.00
N CYS A 236 9.84 -28.07 34.93
CA CYS A 236 8.46 -28.56 34.88
C CYS A 236 8.29 -29.98 35.47
N ASP A 237 9.21 -30.91 35.21
CA ASP A 237 9.06 -32.33 35.55
C ASP A 237 9.39 -32.67 37.01
N GLU A 238 10.29 -31.93 37.63
CA GLU A 238 10.63 -32.13 39.05
C GLU A 238 9.55 -31.55 39.98
N ASN A 239 8.57 -30.79 39.44
CA ASN A 239 7.47 -30.17 40.20
C ASN A 239 6.25 -31.09 40.43
N ASN A 240 6.35 -32.40 40.14
CA ASN A 240 5.26 -33.38 40.32
C ASN A 240 4.82 -33.61 41.79
N ASN A 241 5.41 -32.91 42.76
CA ASN A 241 5.02 -32.93 44.18
C ASN A 241 4.03 -31.80 44.58
N GLY A 242 3.16 -31.37 43.65
CA GLY A 242 2.04 -30.47 43.98
C GLY A 242 2.36 -28.98 44.06
N ASP A 243 3.52 -28.53 43.57
CA ASP A 243 3.87 -27.11 43.56
C ASP A 243 3.29 -26.39 42.33
N LYS A 244 2.57 -25.29 42.56
CA LYS A 244 1.79 -24.53 41.54
C LYS A 244 2.68 -23.77 40.53
N ASN A 245 4.00 -23.86 40.66
CA ASN A 245 4.97 -23.01 39.95
C ASN A 245 5.24 -23.41 38.48
N ALA A 246 4.95 -24.66 38.08
CA ALA A 246 5.09 -25.07 36.67
C ALA A 246 4.17 -24.28 35.71
N LYS A 247 3.04 -23.74 36.23
CA LYS A 247 2.09 -22.93 35.46
C LYS A 247 2.56 -21.51 35.13
N ASN A 248 3.74 -21.10 35.61
CA ASN A 248 4.26 -19.74 35.45
C ASN A 248 5.48 -19.66 34.51
N VAL A 249 5.81 -20.74 33.80
CA VAL A 249 6.92 -20.78 32.84
C VAL A 249 6.40 -20.55 31.44
N ILE A 250 6.99 -19.60 30.71
CA ILE A 250 6.71 -19.36 29.30
C ILE A 250 8.00 -19.58 28.50
N ARG A 251 7.97 -20.53 27.57
CA ARG A 251 9.06 -20.84 26.64
C ARG A 251 8.85 -20.06 25.35
N TYR A 252 9.61 -18.98 25.20
CA TYR A 252 9.62 -18.17 23.98
C TYR A 252 10.51 -18.78 22.89
N GLY A 253 10.00 -18.98 21.68
CA GLY A 253 10.68 -19.63 20.55
C GLY A 253 10.27 -21.10 20.37
N SER A 254 10.66 -21.71 19.23
CA SER A 254 10.26 -23.09 18.91
C SER A 254 10.87 -24.11 19.88
N GLY A 255 10.02 -24.95 20.49
CA GLY A 255 10.47 -26.15 21.19
C GLY A 255 11.13 -27.10 20.20
N THR A 256 12.42 -27.38 20.40
CA THR A 256 13.19 -28.25 19.50
C THR A 256 13.22 -29.69 19.98
N THR A 257 13.36 -29.87 21.29
CA THR A 257 13.44 -31.19 21.95
C THR A 257 12.36 -31.37 23.02
N LEU A 258 11.46 -30.38 23.17
CA LEU A 258 10.28 -30.52 24.01
C LEU A 258 9.26 -31.39 23.30
N ASP A 259 8.68 -32.32 24.05
CA ASP A 259 7.49 -33.04 23.62
C ASP A 259 6.31 -32.05 23.58
N ASN A 260 5.87 -31.71 22.36
CA ASN A 260 4.87 -30.67 22.17
C ASN A 260 3.54 -31.00 22.85
N GLU A 261 3.16 -32.29 23.00
CA GLU A 261 1.91 -32.65 23.67
C GLU A 261 1.99 -32.42 25.18
N LYS A 262 3.12 -32.78 25.79
CA LYS A 262 3.33 -32.62 27.24
C LYS A 262 3.53 -31.16 27.65
N TYR A 263 4.19 -30.37 26.81
CA TYR A 263 4.61 -29.00 27.11
C TYR A 263 3.81 -27.94 26.33
N GLU A 264 2.70 -28.30 25.70
CA GLU A 264 1.92 -27.39 24.85
C GLU A 264 1.59 -26.08 25.57
N ASP A 265 1.13 -26.19 26.82
CA ASP A 265 0.67 -25.06 27.63
C ASP A 265 1.77 -24.07 28.02
N ILE A 266 3.04 -24.45 27.96
CA ILE A 266 4.15 -23.54 28.32
C ILE A 266 4.79 -22.89 27.09
N LEU A 267 4.48 -23.36 25.88
CA LEU A 267 5.02 -22.81 24.65
C LEU A 267 4.34 -21.47 24.34
N TYR A 268 5.16 -20.45 24.05
CA TYR A 268 4.65 -19.12 23.71
C TYR A 268 3.71 -19.16 22.51
N VAL A 269 4.03 -19.96 21.48
CA VAL A 269 3.21 -20.10 20.27
C VAL A 269 1.81 -20.63 20.59
N SER A 270 1.69 -21.56 21.53
CA SER A 270 0.39 -22.09 21.96
C SER A 270 -0.42 -21.05 22.72
N HIS A 271 0.24 -20.27 23.58
CA HIS A 271 -0.37 -19.14 24.27
C HIS A 271 -0.84 -18.06 23.29
N GLU A 272 -0.01 -17.69 22.32
CA GLU A 272 -0.33 -16.74 21.27
C GLU A 272 -1.53 -17.20 20.45
N LYS A 273 -1.53 -18.46 20.02
CA LYS A 273 -2.66 -19.06 19.30
C LYS A 273 -3.95 -18.99 20.12
N ARG A 274 -3.91 -19.38 21.40
CA ARG A 274 -5.08 -19.30 22.28
C ARG A 274 -5.62 -17.88 22.41
N CYS A 275 -4.74 -16.88 22.55
CA CYS A 275 -5.15 -15.48 22.57
C CYS A 275 -5.77 -15.04 21.24
N ILE A 276 -5.23 -15.49 20.10
CA ILE A 276 -5.82 -15.23 18.78
C ILE A 276 -7.20 -15.88 18.69
N ASP A 277 -7.32 -17.17 19.02
CA ASP A 277 -8.59 -17.91 18.99
C ASP A 277 -9.65 -17.26 19.89
N GLU A 278 -9.27 -16.74 21.07
CA GLU A 278 -10.16 -15.98 21.96
C GLU A 278 -10.63 -14.65 21.35
N ILE A 279 -9.72 -13.91 20.71
CA ILE A 279 -10.04 -12.65 20.02
C ILE A 279 -10.95 -12.93 18.82
N GLU A 280 -10.64 -13.93 18.02
CA GLU A 280 -11.45 -14.37 16.88
C GLU A 280 -12.82 -14.86 17.33
N GLY A 281 -12.91 -15.61 18.43
CA GLY A 281 -14.18 -16.02 19.02
C GLY A 281 -15.02 -14.84 19.50
N LYS A 282 -14.39 -13.80 20.03
CA LYS A 282 -15.08 -12.61 20.56
C LYS A 282 -15.54 -11.65 19.45
N TYR A 283 -14.73 -11.43 18.43
CA TYR A 283 -14.97 -10.39 17.41
C TYR A 283 -15.28 -10.95 16.02
N GLY A 284 -15.10 -12.24 15.77
CA GLY A 284 -15.27 -12.85 14.46
C GLY A 284 -16.70 -12.77 13.93
N THR A 285 -17.71 -12.92 14.81
CA THR A 285 -19.12 -12.77 14.44
C THR A 285 -19.46 -11.33 14.04
N GLU A 286 -19.04 -10.34 14.83
CA GLU A 286 -19.22 -8.92 14.49
C GLU A 286 -18.52 -8.55 13.18
N LEU A 287 -17.31 -9.09 12.95
CA LEU A 287 -16.52 -8.81 11.76
C LEU A 287 -17.13 -9.44 10.50
N THR A 288 -17.67 -10.66 10.61
CA THR A 288 -18.41 -11.31 9.51
C THR A 288 -19.74 -10.60 9.20
N GLU A 289 -20.48 -10.15 10.23
CA GLU A 289 -21.69 -9.35 10.03
C GLU A 289 -21.39 -8.01 9.33
N LEU A 290 -20.35 -7.29 9.75
CA LEU A 290 -19.92 -6.04 9.13
C LEU A 290 -19.50 -6.25 7.67
N ASN A 291 -18.74 -7.30 7.38
CA ASN A 291 -18.36 -7.64 6.01
C ASN A 291 -19.60 -7.93 5.15
N SER A 292 -20.58 -8.68 5.67
CA SER A 292 -21.83 -8.94 4.94
C SER A 292 -22.63 -7.66 4.65
N LYS A 293 -22.59 -6.67 5.55
CA LYS A 293 -23.22 -5.37 5.34
C LYS A 293 -22.46 -4.55 4.29
N ASN A 294 -21.13 -4.57 4.33
CA ASN A 294 -20.28 -3.93 3.33
C ASN A 294 -20.52 -4.51 1.93
N ASP A 295 -20.59 -5.83 1.80
CA ASP A 295 -20.88 -6.50 0.53
C ASP A 295 -22.23 -6.06 -0.05
N LYS A 296 -23.26 -5.95 0.80
CA LYS A 296 -24.57 -5.43 0.40
C LYS A 296 -24.51 -3.98 -0.06
N ILE A 297 -23.70 -3.14 0.59
CA ILE A 297 -23.50 -1.74 0.19
C ILE A 297 -22.77 -1.68 -1.16
N TYR A 298 -21.72 -2.47 -1.36
CA TYR A 298 -21.00 -2.55 -2.63
C TYR A 298 -21.91 -2.97 -3.79
N GLN A 299 -22.79 -3.96 -3.57
CA GLN A 299 -23.78 -4.33 -4.59
C GLN A 299 -24.74 -3.18 -4.90
N LYS A 300 -25.25 -2.47 -3.88
CA LYS A 300 -26.13 -1.30 -4.10
C LYS A 300 -25.45 -0.16 -4.87
N ILE A 301 -24.16 0.09 -4.59
CA ILE A 301 -23.37 1.09 -5.32
C ILE A 301 -23.26 0.66 -6.79
N LYS A 302 -22.88 -0.60 -7.05
CA LYS A 302 -22.77 -1.14 -8.40
C LYS A 302 -24.09 -1.08 -9.18
N ASP A 303 -25.20 -1.40 -8.54
CA ASP A 303 -26.54 -1.28 -9.14
C ASP A 303 -26.88 0.17 -9.47
N SER A 304 -26.52 1.12 -8.60
CA SER A 304 -26.74 2.54 -8.81
C SER A 304 -25.87 3.10 -9.94
N ASP A 305 -24.61 2.67 -10.02
CA ASP A 305 -23.71 3.04 -11.11
C ASP A 305 -24.25 2.55 -12.47
N ASN A 306 -24.77 1.32 -12.52
CA ASN A 306 -25.42 0.81 -13.73
C ASN A 306 -26.65 1.64 -14.12
N GLN A 307 -27.43 2.11 -13.15
CA GLN A 307 -28.57 3.00 -13.41
C GLN A 307 -28.12 4.36 -13.94
N ILE A 308 -27.04 4.93 -13.40
CA ILE A 308 -26.45 6.19 -13.88
C ILE A 308 -26.03 6.04 -15.35
N VAL A 309 -25.28 4.99 -15.68
CA VAL A 309 -24.85 4.72 -17.07
C VAL A 309 -26.05 4.62 -18.03
N ASN A 310 -27.13 3.96 -17.60
CA ASN A 310 -28.34 3.85 -18.41
C ASN A 310 -29.06 5.21 -18.59
N LEU A 311 -29.15 6.02 -17.53
CA LEU A 311 -29.72 7.37 -17.60
C LEU A 311 -28.88 8.30 -18.47
N GLU A 312 -27.55 8.24 -18.38
CA GLU A 312 -26.63 9.00 -19.23
C GLU A 312 -26.84 8.66 -20.71
N LYS A 313 -27.04 7.37 -21.03
CA LYS A 313 -27.37 6.93 -22.37
C LYS A 313 -28.71 7.51 -22.85
N GLN A 314 -29.76 7.44 -22.04
CA GLN A 314 -31.07 8.02 -22.38
C GLN A 314 -31.00 9.53 -22.59
N ILE A 315 -30.23 10.25 -21.76
CA ILE A 315 -30.00 11.69 -21.93
C ILE A 315 -29.30 11.97 -23.25
N SER A 316 -28.32 11.16 -23.65
CA SER A 316 -27.63 11.30 -24.94
C SER A 316 -28.58 11.10 -26.11
N GLU A 317 -29.41 10.06 -26.08
CA GLU A 317 -30.41 9.77 -27.12
C GLU A 317 -31.44 10.91 -27.25
N LEU A 318 -31.93 11.44 -26.12
CA LEU A 318 -32.87 12.56 -26.11
C LEU A 318 -32.25 13.86 -26.65
N LYS A 319 -30.96 14.11 -26.36
CA LYS A 319 -30.24 15.27 -26.92
C LYS A 319 -30.14 15.18 -28.44
N GLU A 320 -29.74 14.03 -28.95
CA GLU A 320 -29.64 13.78 -30.40
C GLU A 320 -31.00 13.97 -31.10
N GLN A 321 -32.09 13.47 -30.50
CA GLN A 321 -33.44 13.70 -31.01
C GLN A 321 -33.83 15.19 -30.99
N SER A 322 -33.45 15.92 -29.94
CA SER A 322 -33.74 17.36 -29.85
C SER A 322 -32.96 18.17 -30.88
N ASP A 323 -31.71 17.83 -31.15
CA ASP A 323 -30.88 18.51 -32.15
C ASP A 323 -31.47 18.33 -33.56
N VAL A 324 -31.89 17.10 -33.91
CA VAL A 324 -32.57 16.83 -35.19
C VAL A 324 -33.87 17.63 -35.32
N ALA A 325 -34.67 17.69 -34.26
CA ALA A 325 -35.92 18.45 -34.28
C ALA A 325 -35.68 19.96 -34.43
N ILE A 326 -34.60 20.51 -33.84
CA ILE A 326 -34.21 21.90 -34.02
C ILE A 326 -33.81 22.16 -35.48
N GLU A 327 -32.98 21.30 -36.08
CA GLU A 327 -32.57 21.42 -37.49
C GLU A 327 -33.78 21.40 -38.45
N ASP A 328 -34.75 20.51 -38.21
CA ASP A 328 -35.98 20.42 -39.01
C ASP A 328 -36.81 21.71 -38.93
N ILE A 329 -36.96 22.27 -37.71
CA ILE A 329 -37.69 23.53 -37.49
C ILE A 329 -36.96 24.69 -38.19
N GLU A 330 -35.64 24.78 -38.05
CA GLU A 330 -34.83 25.82 -38.72
C GLU A 330 -34.95 25.73 -40.24
N HIS A 331 -34.89 24.52 -40.81
CA HIS A 331 -35.08 24.29 -42.23
C HIS A 331 -36.47 24.75 -42.70
N GLN A 332 -37.52 24.42 -41.94
CA GLN A 332 -38.89 24.82 -42.26
C GLN A 332 -39.07 26.35 -42.22
N ILE A 333 -38.54 27.01 -41.20
CA ILE A 333 -38.54 28.49 -41.09
C ILE A 333 -37.86 29.11 -42.32
N ASN A 334 -36.71 28.59 -42.73
CA ASN A 334 -35.97 29.10 -43.89
C ASN A 334 -36.77 28.93 -45.21
N LEU A 335 -37.45 27.80 -45.39
CA LEU A 335 -38.33 27.58 -46.53
C LEU A 335 -39.48 28.58 -46.56
N ASP A 336 -40.10 28.85 -45.41
CA ASP A 336 -41.25 29.76 -45.33
C ASP A 336 -40.82 31.21 -45.51
N ILE A 337 -39.66 31.63 -44.99
CA ILE A 337 -39.03 32.91 -45.31
C ILE A 337 -38.81 33.04 -46.82
N LYS A 338 -38.29 32.00 -47.48
CA LYS A 338 -38.03 32.02 -48.94
C LYS A 338 -39.33 32.16 -49.74
N LYS A 339 -40.39 31.44 -49.36
CA LYS A 339 -41.72 31.58 -49.97
C LYS A 339 -42.28 32.98 -49.77
N LEU A 340 -42.19 33.52 -48.55
CA LEU A 340 -42.68 34.86 -48.24
C LEU A 340 -41.96 35.93 -49.08
N ASN A 341 -40.63 35.83 -49.18
CA ASN A 341 -39.82 36.73 -49.99
C ASN A 341 -40.19 36.64 -51.49
N ALA A 342 -40.45 35.45 -52.01
CA ALA A 342 -40.89 35.27 -53.40
C ALA A 342 -42.26 35.90 -53.66
N SER A 343 -43.21 35.72 -52.73
CA SER A 343 -44.54 36.33 -52.80
C SER A 343 -44.49 37.86 -52.67
N LEU A 344 -43.66 38.39 -51.78
CA LEU A 344 -43.44 39.84 -51.67
C LEU A 344 -42.85 40.41 -52.96
N LYS A 345 -41.85 39.73 -53.54
CA LYS A 345 -41.23 40.14 -54.79
C LYS A 345 -42.24 40.20 -55.93
N SER A 346 -43.06 39.16 -56.11
CA SER A 346 -44.08 39.14 -57.17
C SER A 346 -45.17 40.20 -56.96
N PHE A 347 -45.55 40.47 -55.71
CA PHE A 347 -46.46 41.56 -55.37
C PHE A 347 -45.89 42.92 -55.77
N PHE A 348 -44.64 43.23 -55.36
CA PHE A 348 -43.99 44.49 -55.72
C PHE A 348 -43.75 44.63 -57.23
N GLU A 349 -43.36 43.54 -57.92
CA GLU A 349 -43.21 43.55 -59.39
C GLU A 349 -44.54 43.89 -60.09
N LYS A 350 -45.66 43.36 -59.58
CA LYS A 350 -46.99 43.66 -60.10
C LYS A 350 -47.37 45.13 -59.87
N GLU A 351 -47.25 45.63 -58.64
CA GLU A 351 -47.55 47.03 -58.28
C GLU A 351 -46.70 48.02 -59.10
N ILE A 352 -45.40 47.74 -59.26
CA ILE A 352 -44.50 48.56 -60.09
C ILE A 352 -44.96 48.56 -61.55
N SER A 353 -45.30 47.39 -62.11
CA SER A 353 -45.79 47.29 -63.49
C SER A 353 -47.10 48.04 -63.71
N GLU A 354 -48.01 47.97 -62.75
CA GLU A 354 -49.32 48.64 -62.79
C GLU A 354 -49.13 50.16 -62.71
N GLY A 355 -48.26 50.63 -61.81
CA GLY A 355 -47.86 52.04 -61.74
C GLY A 355 -47.17 52.54 -63.02
N GLN A 356 -46.28 51.74 -63.62
CA GLN A 356 -45.62 52.07 -64.89
C GLN A 356 -46.61 52.22 -66.04
N LYS A 357 -47.57 51.30 -66.17
CA LYS A 357 -48.65 51.41 -67.18
C LYS A 357 -49.46 52.68 -67.01
N GLN A 358 -49.75 53.04 -65.76
CA GLN A 358 -50.53 54.24 -65.46
C GLN A 358 -49.75 55.52 -65.81
N ILE A 359 -48.45 55.56 -65.51
CA ILE A 359 -47.55 56.64 -65.95
C ILE A 359 -47.54 56.73 -67.49
N GLU A 360 -47.40 55.61 -68.19
CA GLU A 360 -47.38 55.58 -69.66
C GLU A 360 -48.68 56.10 -70.28
N LEU A 361 -49.83 55.73 -69.70
CA LEU A 361 -51.15 56.25 -70.07
C LEU A 361 -51.22 57.78 -69.93
N TYR A 362 -50.86 58.32 -68.76
CA TYR A 362 -50.85 59.77 -68.54
C TYR A 362 -49.86 60.49 -69.46
N THR A 363 -48.70 59.87 -69.75
CA THR A 363 -47.69 60.44 -70.65
C THR A 363 -48.23 60.53 -72.08
N ASN A 364 -48.93 59.49 -72.55
CA ASN A 364 -49.58 59.45 -73.86
C ASN A 364 -50.75 60.45 -73.96
N GLU A 365 -51.56 60.57 -72.91
CA GLU A 365 -52.62 61.59 -72.84
C GLU A 365 -52.05 63.01 -72.91
N LEU A 366 -51.00 63.30 -72.14
CA LEU A 366 -50.30 64.59 -72.19
C LEU A 366 -49.71 64.86 -73.57
N ALA A 367 -49.08 63.87 -74.21
CA ALA A 367 -48.57 64.00 -75.57
C ALA A 367 -49.67 64.26 -76.61
N ASN A 368 -50.83 63.62 -76.48
CA ASN A 368 -52.00 63.85 -77.33
C ASN A 368 -52.62 65.23 -77.10
N LEU A 369 -52.67 65.71 -75.86
CA LEU A 369 -53.07 67.08 -75.52
C LEU A 369 -52.10 68.11 -76.12
N LEU A 370 -50.79 67.86 -76.03
CA LEU A 370 -49.77 68.70 -76.65
C LEU A 370 -49.93 68.75 -78.18
N ASN A 371 -50.14 67.60 -78.82
CA ASN A 371 -50.33 67.50 -80.27
C ASN A 371 -51.67 68.12 -80.74
N SER A 372 -52.74 68.03 -79.96
CA SER A 372 -54.04 68.66 -80.28
C SER A 372 -54.04 70.17 -80.05
N GLN A 373 -53.23 70.69 -79.12
CA GLN A 373 -52.99 72.13 -78.99
C GLN A 373 -52.06 72.68 -80.10
N MET A 374 -51.22 71.85 -80.72
CA MET A 374 -50.37 72.26 -81.85
C MET A 374 -51.10 72.32 -83.21
N THR A 375 -52.31 71.78 -83.32
CA THR A 375 -53.12 71.88 -84.55
C THR A 375 -53.91 73.18 -84.70
N ASP A 376 -53.93 74.04 -83.69
CA ASP A 376 -54.56 75.36 -83.81
C ASP A 376 -53.77 76.43 -83.04
N ARG A 377 -52.61 76.79 -83.59
CA ARG A 377 -52.08 78.17 -83.68
C ARG A 377 -50.60 78.15 -84.09
N SER A 378 -50.30 78.89 -85.15
CA SER A 378 -48.97 79.39 -85.44
C SER A 378 -48.46 80.22 -84.26
N LEU A 379 -47.43 79.72 -83.58
CA LEU A 379 -46.58 80.52 -82.71
C LEU A 379 -45.13 80.05 -82.85
N HIS A 380 -44.37 80.88 -83.57
CA HIS A 380 -42.91 80.90 -83.52
C HIS A 380 -42.45 81.28 -82.12
N PHE A 381 -41.61 80.46 -81.50
CA PHE A 381 -40.56 80.91 -80.57
C PHE A 381 -39.26 80.12 -80.81
N PRO A 382 -38.09 80.72 -80.54
CA PRO A 382 -36.82 80.44 -81.22
C PRO A 382 -35.96 79.35 -80.54
N HIS A 383 -35.12 78.72 -81.37
CA HIS A 383 -33.88 77.99 -81.10
C HIS A 383 -33.52 77.65 -79.64
N TYR A 384 -33.70 76.38 -79.23
CA TYR A 384 -32.74 75.65 -78.38
C TYR A 384 -32.85 74.13 -78.64
N ILE A 385 -31.72 73.48 -78.97
CA ILE A 385 -31.62 72.01 -79.01
C ILE A 385 -31.08 71.56 -77.66
N PHE A 386 -31.89 70.80 -76.93
CA PHE A 386 -31.48 70.16 -75.69
C PHE A 386 -31.09 68.71 -75.98
N ARG A 387 -29.80 68.38 -75.82
CA ARG A 387 -29.27 67.01 -75.93
C ARG A 387 -28.72 66.61 -74.57
N TYR A 388 -29.31 65.59 -73.94
CA TYR A 388 -28.78 65.01 -72.71
C TYR A 388 -28.13 63.66 -73.02
N THR A 389 -26.81 63.62 -72.85
CA THR A 389 -25.98 62.43 -72.91
C THR A 389 -25.91 61.77 -71.54
N THR A 390 -25.58 60.47 -71.51
CA THR A 390 -25.67 59.49 -70.40
C THR A 390 -24.92 59.80 -69.08
N GLY A 391 -24.57 61.06 -68.81
CA GLY A 391 -23.70 61.47 -67.70
C GLY A 391 -24.20 62.60 -66.79
N GLY A 392 -25.45 63.05 -66.90
CA GLY A 392 -26.04 63.80 -65.78
C GLY A 392 -25.64 65.29 -65.61
N ALA A 393 -25.26 66.02 -66.66
CA ALA A 393 -25.20 67.50 -66.60
C ALA A 393 -25.55 68.20 -67.94
N TRP A 394 -26.39 69.24 -67.90
CA TRP A 394 -26.98 69.94 -69.06
C TRP A 394 -26.10 71.11 -69.50
N SER A 395 -25.94 71.36 -70.80
CA SER A 395 -25.30 72.59 -71.31
C SER A 395 -26.11 73.21 -72.47
N ILE A 396 -26.12 74.55 -72.54
CA ILE A 396 -26.88 75.37 -73.50
C ILE A 396 -25.92 75.89 -74.58
N VAL A 397 -26.27 75.74 -75.86
CA VAL A 397 -25.52 76.34 -76.99
C VAL A 397 -26.48 77.21 -77.80
N SER A 398 -26.19 78.51 -77.93
CA SER A 398 -26.92 79.44 -78.81
C SER A 398 -26.20 79.57 -80.16
N SER A 399 -26.95 79.76 -81.24
CA SER A 399 -26.40 80.08 -82.56
C SER A 399 -27.08 81.32 -83.14
N THR A 400 -26.33 82.42 -83.28
CA THR A 400 -26.55 83.39 -84.37
C THR A 400 -25.19 83.69 -84.99
N ALA A 401 -25.15 83.66 -86.33
CA ALA A 401 -23.95 83.70 -87.16
C ALA A 401 -23.51 85.13 -87.51
N GLY A 402 -22.21 85.35 -87.77
CA GLY A 402 -21.74 86.49 -88.57
C GLY A 402 -20.33 87.00 -88.24
N ARG A 403 -19.44 86.97 -89.24
CA ARG A 403 -17.97 87.17 -89.21
C ARG A 403 -17.48 88.53 -88.70
N GLY A 404 -16.28 88.47 -88.08
CA GLY A 404 -15.33 89.55 -87.83
C GLY A 404 -14.07 88.96 -87.20
#